data_AF-A0A933AZC2-F1
#
_entry.id   AF-A0A933AZC2-F1
#
_cell.length_a   1.000
_cell.length_b   1.000
_cell.length_c   1.000
_cell.angle_alpha   90.00
_cell.angle_beta   90.00
_cell.angle_gamma   90.00
#
_symmetry.space_group_name_H-M   'P 1'
#
loop_
_entity.id
_entity.type
_entity.pdbx_description
1 polymer ?
#
loop_
_entity_poly.entity_id
_entity_poly.type
_entity_poly.pdbx_seq_one_letter_code
_entity_poly.pdbx_strand_id
1 'polypeptide(L)'
;MKLTGMLLALSLLLASCSTSTTSLEATRAGDVTPSPAITAALPPAPSSIATLVVAATPAPAKPNPTLPPTPAAPAAAKPTVAPPRPTAAPTVSVSRVSTITLATELFAGVSGSRPTPAAGSLKAPPAGPGFEGVEVLSVGNGQDSQPLWVAFTYGMPDFTLNQSHFLAVYRFSDGRWVRLARTDLKEVDYVNRASVSRVRVEPSNVWFTLEGGVGAHGGAFYLLRFDGKELRTEVSHGNAKPGTGSLADLNGDGILEAILDASDYYVFAYATGVSLYNAVVMRWDGTRMVEVKLAKLPASAPSELKRVTDRGVDLANAGLWKDAGGLVDQIKTLGASNQEALWDAALIRLHAAGRAEQVKLKPYPILDNVFYGDYPAAVDVMRRYSAAQIFDRRTPLVVSTVAEGAEEQLANASIDAATRAIAVKPDLAAAYFIRGWARNLDALRQNRPVSQEALADVSKAAELAPSDRLFSESAALLTRGR
;
A
#
# COMPACT_ATOMS: atom_id res chain seq x y z
N MET A 1 -9.63 -33.17 47.39
CA MET A 1 -8.95 -34.20 46.57
C MET A 1 -8.98 -33.75 45.12
N LYS A 2 -7.79 -33.56 44.51
CA LYS A 2 -7.43 -33.56 43.06
C LYS A 2 -8.49 -33.00 42.09
N LEU A 3 -8.42 -31.79 41.53
CA LEU A 3 -7.36 -31.01 40.86
C LEU A 3 -6.96 -31.57 39.47
N THR A 4 -6.95 -30.65 38.49
CA THR A 4 -6.25 -30.60 37.19
C THR A 4 -6.90 -31.20 35.94
N GLY A 5 -7.19 -30.35 34.94
CA GLY A 5 -7.16 -30.75 33.53
C GLY A 5 -8.10 -30.01 32.56
N MET A 6 -7.88 -28.72 32.28
CA MET A 6 -8.07 -28.07 30.95
C MET A 6 -8.03 -26.55 31.09
N LEU A 7 -6.82 -25.99 31.15
CA LEU A 7 -6.59 -24.55 30.98
C LEU A 7 -5.11 -24.35 30.61
N LEU A 8 -4.74 -24.68 29.36
CA LEU A 8 -3.47 -24.28 28.75
C LEU A 8 -3.48 -24.59 27.24
N ALA A 9 -4.02 -23.68 26.43
CA ALA A 9 -3.82 -23.68 24.98
C ALA A 9 -4.17 -22.31 24.38
N LEU A 10 -3.64 -21.21 24.93
CA LEU A 10 -3.69 -19.90 24.28
C LEU A 10 -2.65 -18.93 24.86
N SER A 11 -1.37 -19.29 24.79
CA SER A 11 -0.23 -18.39 25.05
C SER A 11 1.03 -19.05 24.52
N LEU A 12 1.37 -18.87 23.23
CA LEU A 12 2.75 -18.91 22.69
C LEU A 12 2.70 -18.69 21.18
N LEU A 13 2.65 -17.43 20.71
CA LEU A 13 3.07 -17.10 19.35
C LEU A 13 3.44 -15.61 19.22
N LEU A 14 4.32 -15.14 20.11
CA LEU A 14 5.05 -13.88 19.96
C LEU A 14 6.42 -14.06 20.62
N ALA A 15 7.47 -13.60 19.93
CA ALA A 15 8.90 -13.60 20.27
C ALA A 15 9.71 -14.86 19.90
N SER A 16 10.34 -14.82 18.72
CA SER A 16 11.73 -15.27 18.48
C SER A 16 12.19 -14.88 17.06
N CYS A 17 12.53 -13.59 16.86
CA CYS A 17 13.52 -13.22 15.85
C CYS A 17 14.86 -13.10 16.59
N SER A 18 15.62 -14.18 16.63
CA SER A 18 17.01 -14.18 17.07
C SER A 18 17.91 -14.26 15.85
N THR A 19 18.78 -13.27 15.73
CA THR A 19 19.88 -13.18 14.78
C THR A 19 20.82 -14.37 14.92
N SER A 20 20.91 -15.21 13.89
CA SER A 20 22.00 -16.18 13.75
C SER A 20 23.14 -15.53 12.96
N THR A 21 24.15 -15.06 13.67
CA THR A 21 25.48 -14.78 13.11
C THR A 21 26.19 -16.11 12.87
N THR A 22 26.23 -16.57 11.62
CA THR A 22 27.16 -17.61 11.19
C THR A 22 28.46 -16.95 10.73
N SER A 23 29.51 -17.16 11.51
CA SER A 23 30.91 -16.93 11.15
C SER A 23 31.30 -17.84 9.98
N LEU A 24 31.59 -17.23 8.83
CA LEU A 24 32.21 -17.89 7.68
C LEU A 24 33.74 -17.76 7.82
N GLU A 25 34.40 -18.90 8.04
CA GLU A 25 35.85 -19.04 7.94
C GLU A 25 36.29 -18.81 6.49
N ALA A 26 37.28 -17.93 6.33
CA ALA A 26 37.90 -17.61 5.05
C ALA A 26 38.73 -18.79 4.54
N THR A 27 38.32 -19.40 3.42
CA THR A 27 39.16 -20.31 2.65
C THR A 27 39.79 -19.55 1.47
N ARG A 28 41.13 -19.59 1.49
CA ARG A 28 42.16 -19.22 0.51
C ARG A 28 41.70 -18.95 -0.94
N ALA A 29 42.12 -17.78 -1.44
CA ALA A 29 42.03 -17.34 -2.82
C ALA A 29 42.80 -18.25 -3.79
N GLY A 30 42.12 -18.64 -4.88
CA GLY A 30 42.72 -19.16 -6.11
C GLY A 30 42.45 -18.17 -7.24
N ASP A 31 43.49 -17.86 -8.01
CA ASP A 31 43.50 -16.94 -9.14
C ASP A 31 42.40 -17.26 -10.17
N VAL A 32 41.55 -16.27 -10.46
CA VAL A 32 40.70 -16.26 -11.65
C VAL A 32 40.99 -14.98 -12.42
N THR A 33 41.51 -15.16 -13.63
CA THR A 33 41.78 -14.12 -14.61
C THR A 33 40.47 -13.46 -15.10
N PRO A 34 40.42 -12.13 -15.29
CA PRO A 34 39.22 -11.46 -15.74
C PRO A 34 38.96 -11.70 -17.23
N SER A 35 37.73 -12.14 -17.55
CA SER A 35 37.19 -12.17 -18.91
C SER A 35 36.76 -10.75 -19.34
N PRO A 36 36.89 -10.39 -20.63
CA PRO A 36 36.67 -9.02 -21.09
C PRO A 36 35.19 -8.61 -21.09
N ALA A 37 34.94 -7.36 -20.70
CA ALA A 37 33.63 -6.73 -20.70
C ALA A 37 33.03 -6.64 -22.12
N ILE A 38 31.83 -7.18 -22.29
CA ILE A 38 31.00 -6.96 -23.47
C ILE A 38 30.19 -5.68 -23.24
N THR A 39 30.60 -4.60 -23.90
CA THR A 39 29.84 -3.35 -23.97
C THR A 39 28.71 -3.51 -24.99
N ALA A 40 27.49 -3.83 -24.53
CA ALA A 40 26.31 -3.80 -25.37
C ALA A 40 25.74 -2.36 -25.42
N ALA A 41 25.81 -1.74 -26.60
CA ALA A 41 25.20 -0.45 -26.87
C ALA A 41 23.66 -0.56 -26.89
N LEU A 42 22.99 0.35 -26.18
CA LEU A 42 21.54 0.52 -26.24
C LEU A 42 21.11 1.05 -27.63
N PRO A 43 20.06 0.48 -28.26
CA PRO A 43 19.49 1.04 -29.48
C PRO A 43 18.70 2.34 -29.19
N PRO A 44 18.64 3.29 -30.15
CA PRO A 44 17.92 4.55 -29.98
C PRO A 44 16.39 4.33 -29.95
N ALA A 45 15.72 5.17 -29.16
CA ALA A 45 14.28 5.18 -28.99
C ALA A 45 13.54 5.44 -30.33
N PRO A 46 12.44 4.72 -30.63
CA PRO A 46 11.62 5.00 -31.80
C PRO A 46 10.87 6.31 -31.63
N SER A 47 11.00 7.18 -32.63
CA SER A 47 10.25 8.43 -32.77
C SER A 47 8.89 8.19 -33.45
N SER A 48 7.90 8.95 -32.98
CA SER A 48 6.65 9.32 -33.68
C SER A 48 5.57 8.25 -33.88
N ILE A 49 4.55 8.28 -33.02
CA ILE A 49 3.22 7.74 -33.31
C ILE A 49 2.37 8.88 -33.89
N ALA A 50 1.89 8.69 -35.12
CA ALA A 50 0.92 9.58 -35.76
C ALA A 50 -0.45 9.46 -35.07
N THR A 51 -0.99 10.58 -34.61
CA THR A 51 -2.33 10.69 -34.04
C THR A 51 -3.37 10.63 -35.16
N LEU A 52 -4.19 9.58 -35.16
CA LEU A 52 -5.37 9.47 -36.05
C LEU A 52 -6.55 10.16 -35.34
N VAL A 53 -6.94 11.34 -35.84
CA VAL A 53 -8.12 12.06 -35.37
C VAL A 53 -9.36 11.43 -36.02
N VAL A 54 -10.16 10.72 -35.22
CA VAL A 54 -11.52 10.32 -35.61
C VAL A 54 -12.47 11.42 -35.17
N ALA A 55 -13.12 12.08 -36.13
CA ALA A 55 -14.15 13.08 -35.88
C ALA A 55 -15.42 12.39 -35.35
N ALA A 56 -15.82 12.74 -34.13
CA ALA A 56 -17.10 12.34 -33.54
C ALA A 56 -18.18 13.39 -33.87
N THR A 57 -19.30 12.94 -34.40
CA THR A 57 -20.52 13.71 -34.67
C THR A 57 -21.16 14.19 -33.36
N PRO A 58 -21.72 15.41 -33.26
CA PRO A 58 -22.29 15.90 -32.01
C PRO A 58 -23.64 15.23 -31.70
N ALA A 59 -23.83 14.82 -30.45
CA ALA A 59 -25.10 14.37 -29.90
C ALA A 59 -26.06 15.57 -29.66
N PRO A 60 -27.39 15.37 -29.76
CA PRO A 60 -28.37 16.45 -29.62
C PRO A 60 -28.48 16.96 -28.17
N ALA A 61 -28.65 18.27 -28.03
CA ALA A 61 -28.75 18.98 -26.77
C ALA A 61 -30.00 18.56 -25.97
N LYS A 62 -29.81 18.27 -24.67
CA LYS A 62 -30.91 18.11 -23.70
C LYS A 62 -31.48 19.48 -23.32
N PRO A 63 -32.81 19.58 -23.11
CA PRO A 63 -33.44 20.82 -22.65
C PRO A 63 -33.04 21.17 -21.21
N ASN A 64 -32.88 22.47 -20.99
CA ASN A 64 -32.44 23.10 -19.75
C ASN A 64 -33.57 23.03 -18.70
N PRO A 65 -33.33 22.53 -17.47
CA PRO A 65 -34.36 22.54 -16.44
C PRO A 65 -34.59 23.95 -15.88
N THR A 66 -35.84 24.39 -15.89
CA THR A 66 -36.31 25.65 -15.31
C THR A 66 -36.18 25.60 -13.79
N LEU A 67 -35.42 26.54 -13.21
CA LEU A 67 -35.32 26.70 -11.76
C LEU A 67 -36.60 27.32 -11.17
N PRO A 68 -37.05 26.89 -9.97
CA PRO A 68 -38.19 27.49 -9.28
C PRO A 68 -37.84 28.90 -8.72
N PRO A 69 -38.85 29.75 -8.48
CA PRO A 69 -38.65 31.14 -8.06
C PRO A 69 -38.07 31.27 -6.65
N THR A 70 -37.13 32.20 -6.52
CA THR A 70 -36.49 32.64 -5.28
C THR A 70 -37.53 33.20 -4.29
N PRO A 71 -37.55 32.74 -3.02
CA PRO A 71 -38.41 33.32 -1.99
C PRO A 71 -38.02 34.76 -1.64
N ALA A 72 -39.03 35.59 -1.35
CA ALA A 72 -38.88 36.99 -0.97
C ALA A 72 -38.10 37.16 0.35
N ALA A 73 -37.26 38.20 0.39
CA ALA A 73 -36.43 38.56 1.53
C ALA A 73 -37.29 39.01 2.74
N PRO A 74 -36.95 38.62 3.98
CA PRO A 74 -37.64 39.10 5.18
C PRO A 74 -37.27 40.57 5.49
N ALA A 75 -38.25 41.28 6.05
CA ALA A 75 -38.14 42.68 6.47
C ALA A 75 -37.06 42.91 7.54
N ALA A 76 -36.36 44.04 7.41
CA ALA A 76 -35.27 44.48 8.28
C ALA A 76 -35.72 44.71 9.73
N ALA A 77 -35.05 44.05 10.67
CA ALA A 77 -35.18 44.30 12.11
C ALA A 77 -34.30 45.48 12.55
N LYS A 78 -34.78 46.23 13.56
CA LYS A 78 -34.10 47.37 14.19
C LYS A 78 -32.73 46.99 14.80
N PRO A 79 -31.76 47.92 14.83
CA PRO A 79 -30.42 47.65 15.31
C PRO A 79 -30.38 47.52 16.83
N THR A 80 -29.96 46.35 17.31
CA THR A 80 -29.58 46.11 18.71
C THR A 80 -28.12 46.52 18.90
N VAL A 81 -27.87 47.36 19.91
CA VAL A 81 -26.51 47.78 20.32
C VAL A 81 -25.70 46.56 20.74
N ALA A 82 -24.61 46.29 20.03
CA ALA A 82 -23.71 45.18 20.32
C ALA A 82 -22.91 45.44 21.62
N PRO A 83 -22.72 44.42 22.48
CA PRO A 83 -21.84 44.52 23.64
C PRO A 83 -20.38 44.77 23.21
N PRO A 84 -19.56 45.40 24.06
CA PRO A 84 -18.18 45.74 23.73
C PRO A 84 -17.38 44.49 23.32
N ARG A 85 -16.77 44.58 22.15
CA ARG A 85 -15.88 43.57 21.57
C ARG A 85 -14.74 43.29 22.55
N PRO A 86 -14.47 42.02 22.94
CA PRO A 86 -13.29 41.68 23.71
C PRO A 86 -12.05 42.18 22.99
N THR A 87 -11.22 42.96 23.68
CA THR A 87 -9.93 43.42 23.19
C THR A 87 -9.11 42.20 22.78
N ALA A 88 -8.82 42.08 21.48
CA ALA A 88 -8.04 40.97 20.96
C ALA A 88 -6.68 40.92 21.67
N ALA A 89 -6.35 39.75 22.24
CA ALA A 89 -5.02 39.51 22.78
C ALA A 89 -3.96 39.79 21.69
N PRO A 90 -2.80 40.37 22.05
CA PRO A 90 -1.75 40.69 21.08
C PRO A 90 -1.36 39.43 20.30
N THR A 91 -1.58 39.46 18.99
CA THR A 91 -1.15 38.39 18.09
C THR A 91 0.36 38.50 17.95
N VAL A 92 1.10 37.56 18.54
CA VAL A 92 2.55 37.48 18.37
C VAL A 92 2.84 37.10 16.91
N SER A 93 3.19 38.09 16.09
CA SER A 93 3.65 37.86 14.73
C SER A 93 5.11 37.42 14.79
N VAL A 94 5.35 36.13 14.60
CA VAL A 94 6.72 35.60 14.48
C VAL A 94 7.23 35.91 13.08
N SER A 95 8.28 36.72 13.01
CA SER A 95 8.90 37.08 11.74
C SER A 95 9.63 35.89 11.11
N ARG A 96 9.73 35.88 9.77
CA ARG A 96 10.52 34.90 9.01
C ARG A 96 11.99 34.81 9.48
N VAL A 97 12.51 35.89 10.06
CA VAL A 97 13.86 35.93 10.64
C VAL A 97 13.98 35.01 11.85
N SER A 98 12.95 34.94 12.71
CA SER A 98 12.94 34.09 13.90
C SER A 98 12.94 32.59 13.56
N THR A 99 12.24 32.18 12.50
CA THR A 99 12.24 30.77 12.04
C THR A 99 13.57 30.36 11.42
N ILE A 100 14.27 31.28 10.75
CA ILE A 100 15.64 31.05 10.25
C ILE A 100 16.60 30.87 11.43
N THR A 101 16.47 31.65 12.50
CA THR A 101 17.29 31.49 13.71
C THR A 101 17.10 30.10 14.32
N LEU A 102 15.86 29.63 14.48
CA LEU A 102 15.61 28.27 15.00
C LEU A 102 16.22 27.18 14.12
N ALA A 103 15.98 27.24 12.80
CA ALA A 103 16.54 26.26 11.87
C ALA A 103 18.07 26.23 11.96
N THR A 104 18.71 27.39 12.06
CA THR A 104 20.17 27.54 12.19
C THR A 104 20.70 26.95 13.49
N GLU A 105 20.06 27.27 14.62
CA GLU A 105 20.44 26.76 15.95
C GLU A 105 20.31 25.23 16.01
N LEU A 106 19.22 24.67 15.50
CA LEU A 106 19.00 23.22 15.47
C LEU A 106 19.98 22.53 14.52
N PHE A 107 20.23 23.12 13.36
CA PHE A 107 21.18 22.57 12.39
C PHE A 107 22.61 22.53 12.93
N ALA A 108 23.04 23.57 13.65
CA ALA A 108 24.33 23.57 14.34
C ALA A 108 24.45 22.41 15.35
N GLY A 109 23.36 22.13 16.08
CA GLY A 109 23.31 21.02 17.04
C GLY A 109 23.41 19.62 16.40
N VAL A 110 22.86 19.42 15.20
CA VAL A 110 22.96 18.11 14.50
C VAL A 110 24.19 17.96 13.60
N SER A 111 24.78 19.08 13.16
CA SER A 111 25.98 19.08 12.31
C SER A 111 27.28 18.99 13.10
N GLY A 112 27.23 19.20 14.42
CA GLY A 112 28.40 19.25 15.32
C GLY A 112 29.23 17.97 15.43
N SER A 113 28.87 16.91 14.71
CA SER A 113 29.63 15.66 14.60
C SER A 113 30.43 15.51 13.31
N ARG A 114 30.34 16.44 12.35
CA ARG A 114 31.27 16.44 11.21
C ARG A 114 32.61 17.02 11.67
N PRO A 115 33.72 16.26 11.60
CA PRO A 115 35.03 16.82 11.90
C PRO A 115 35.25 18.04 11.00
N THR A 116 35.53 19.19 11.62
CA THR A 116 35.97 20.39 10.91
C THR A 116 37.12 19.97 9.99
N PRO A 117 37.06 20.21 8.67
CA PRO A 117 38.18 19.91 7.80
C PRO A 117 39.45 20.54 8.37
N ALA A 118 40.54 19.76 8.45
CA ALA A 118 41.82 20.29 8.89
C ALA A 118 42.14 21.55 8.07
N ALA A 119 42.52 22.63 8.76
CA ALA A 119 42.86 23.91 8.13
C ALA A 119 43.96 23.68 7.07
N GLY A 120 43.59 23.75 5.79
CA GLY A 120 44.51 23.51 4.66
C GLY A 120 43.95 22.68 3.50
N SER A 121 42.82 21.98 3.68
CA SER A 121 42.15 21.26 2.59
C SER A 121 41.18 22.17 1.82
N LEU A 122 41.60 22.70 0.66
CA LEU A 122 40.74 23.44 -0.28
C LEU A 122 39.85 22.53 -1.17
N LYS A 123 39.86 21.21 -0.96
CA LYS A 123 38.81 20.36 -1.52
C LYS A 123 37.60 20.47 -0.62
N ALA A 124 36.49 21.00 -1.17
CA ALA A 124 35.18 20.79 -0.59
C ALA A 124 35.06 19.30 -0.26
N PRO A 125 34.64 18.93 0.97
CA PRO A 125 34.39 17.52 1.25
C PRO A 125 33.44 17.02 0.15
N PRO A 126 33.71 15.85 -0.46
CA PRO A 126 32.74 15.27 -1.39
C PRO A 126 31.39 15.28 -0.69
N ALA A 127 30.31 15.52 -1.45
CA ALA A 127 28.93 15.45 -0.96
C ALA A 127 28.74 14.14 -0.17
N GLY A 128 28.96 14.23 1.14
CA GLY A 128 29.10 13.09 2.02
C GLY A 128 27.81 12.93 2.81
N PRO A 129 27.55 11.72 3.34
CA PRO A 129 26.35 11.43 4.09
C PRO A 129 26.24 12.34 5.34
N GLY A 130 25.02 12.70 5.73
CA GLY A 130 24.69 13.66 6.80
C GLY A 130 23.66 14.69 6.36
N PHE A 131 22.83 15.14 7.32
CA PHE A 131 21.66 15.96 7.03
C PHE A 131 22.00 17.21 6.20
N GLU A 132 21.12 17.52 5.25
CA GLU A 132 21.23 18.72 4.43
C GLU A 132 20.74 19.98 5.16
N GLY A 133 19.90 19.81 6.18
CA GLY A 133 19.36 20.93 6.95
C GLY A 133 18.26 20.56 7.94
N VAL A 134 17.72 21.60 8.57
CA VAL A 134 16.48 21.56 9.36
C VAL A 134 15.48 22.51 8.71
N GLU A 135 14.27 22.02 8.46
CA GLU A 135 13.15 22.83 7.97
C GLU A 135 12.22 23.16 9.13
N VAL A 136 11.62 24.36 9.13
CA VAL A 136 10.71 24.83 10.17
C VAL A 136 9.41 25.32 9.54
N LEU A 137 8.30 24.67 9.87
CA LEU A 137 6.97 25.01 9.35
C LEU A 137 6.08 25.56 10.47
N SER A 138 5.32 26.61 10.19
CA SER A 138 4.22 27.00 11.08
C SER A 138 3.08 25.99 10.93
N VAL A 139 2.56 25.50 12.05
CA VAL A 139 1.52 24.46 12.05
C VAL A 139 0.21 24.99 12.62
N GLY A 140 0.04 26.31 12.70
CA GLY A 140 -1.14 26.96 13.27
C GLY A 140 -1.18 26.90 14.79
N ASN A 141 -2.37 27.06 15.38
CA ASN A 141 -2.52 27.11 16.83
C ASN A 141 -2.68 25.70 17.43
N GLY A 142 -2.09 25.52 18.62
CA GLY A 142 -2.33 24.37 19.51
C GLY A 142 -3.69 24.46 20.20
N GLN A 143 -3.98 23.47 21.06
CA GLN A 143 -5.23 23.41 21.83
C GLN A 143 -5.45 24.65 22.72
N ASP A 144 -4.37 25.25 23.22
CA ASP A 144 -4.39 26.48 24.03
C ASP A 144 -4.42 27.77 23.19
N SER A 145 -4.73 27.65 21.90
CA SER A 145 -4.73 28.75 20.93
C SER A 145 -3.36 29.42 20.71
N GLN A 146 -2.28 28.88 21.26
CA GLN A 146 -0.93 29.39 21.04
C GLN A 146 -0.38 28.88 19.70
N PRO A 147 0.27 29.72 18.89
CA PRO A 147 0.92 29.27 17.67
C PRO A 147 1.98 28.20 17.96
N LEU A 148 2.03 27.20 17.09
CA LEU A 148 2.98 26.11 17.12
C LEU A 148 3.80 26.08 15.83
N TRP A 149 5.02 25.57 15.96
CA TRP A 149 5.92 25.30 14.84
C TRP A 149 6.44 23.88 14.93
N VAL A 150 6.70 23.27 13.78
CA VAL A 150 7.37 21.99 13.68
C VAL A 150 8.74 22.19 13.04
N ALA A 151 9.76 21.56 13.60
CA ALA A 151 11.09 21.50 13.02
C ALA A 151 11.48 20.05 12.75
N PHE A 152 12.06 19.77 11.59
CA PHE A 152 12.49 18.41 11.21
C PHE A 152 13.76 18.44 10.35
N THR A 153 14.55 17.37 10.41
CA THR A 153 15.73 17.22 9.53
C THR A 153 15.35 16.70 8.16
N TYR A 154 16.03 17.19 7.12
CA TYR A 154 15.92 16.71 5.75
C TYR A 154 17.29 16.37 5.15
N GLY A 155 17.31 15.64 4.03
CA GLY A 155 18.48 15.03 3.41
C GLY A 155 18.61 13.55 3.79
N MET A 156 19.83 13.00 3.70
CA MET A 156 20.18 11.66 4.19
C MET A 156 20.98 11.76 5.49
N PRO A 157 20.80 10.87 6.49
CA PRO A 157 21.63 10.85 7.68
C PRO A 157 23.05 10.39 7.36
N ASP A 158 23.98 10.62 8.29
CA ASP A 158 25.25 9.91 8.28
C ASP A 158 25.08 8.54 8.94
N PHE A 159 24.98 7.49 8.12
CA PHE A 159 24.81 6.11 8.60
C PHE A 159 25.99 5.63 9.47
N THR A 160 27.18 6.22 9.34
CA THR A 160 28.33 5.86 10.17
C THR A 160 28.23 6.41 11.60
N LEU A 161 27.44 7.48 11.77
CA LEU A 161 27.22 8.15 13.05
C LEU A 161 25.93 7.70 13.75
N ASN A 162 25.23 6.70 13.19
CA ASN A 162 23.93 6.23 13.67
C ASN A 162 22.92 7.38 13.89
N GLN A 163 22.94 8.37 13.00
CA GLN A 163 22.02 9.50 13.04
C GLN A 163 20.63 9.06 12.57
N SER A 164 19.59 9.52 13.27
CA SER A 164 18.20 9.34 12.85
C SER A 164 17.57 10.69 12.52
N HIS A 165 16.69 10.71 11.53
CA HIS A 165 15.85 11.89 11.32
C HIS A 165 15.01 12.18 12.57
N PHE A 166 14.55 13.42 12.73
CA PHE A 166 13.66 13.77 13.83
C PHE A 166 12.59 14.75 13.42
N LEU A 167 11.51 14.78 14.20
CA LEU A 167 10.48 15.82 14.16
C LEU A 167 10.25 16.34 15.58
N ALA A 168 10.16 17.66 15.73
CA ALA A 168 10.00 18.30 17.03
C ALA A 168 9.04 19.48 16.95
N VAL A 169 8.23 19.65 18.00
CA VAL A 169 7.23 20.71 18.13
C VAL A 169 7.77 21.81 19.05
N TYR A 170 7.60 23.05 18.63
CA TYR A 170 8.09 24.24 19.29
C TYR A 170 7.00 25.27 19.51
N ARG A 171 7.23 26.12 20.51
CA ARG A 171 6.51 27.37 20.75
C ARG A 171 7.53 28.51 20.80
N PHE A 172 7.13 29.68 20.32
CA PHE A 172 7.86 30.92 20.55
C PHE A 172 7.20 31.68 21.71
N SER A 173 7.90 31.80 22.85
CA SER A 173 7.43 32.53 24.04
C SER A 173 8.55 33.39 24.57
N ASP A 174 8.23 34.60 25.02
CA ASP A 174 9.18 35.51 25.69
C ASP A 174 10.46 35.74 24.86
N GLY A 175 10.31 35.85 23.54
CA GLY A 175 11.40 36.06 22.60
C GLY A 175 12.30 34.84 22.37
N ARG A 176 11.91 33.65 22.82
CA ARG A 176 12.71 32.42 22.74
C ARG A 176 11.91 31.24 22.21
N TRP A 177 12.62 30.33 21.54
CA TRP A 177 12.07 29.05 21.13
C TRP A 177 12.11 28.04 22.27
N VAL A 178 10.95 27.46 22.58
CA VAL A 178 10.78 26.42 23.60
C VAL A 178 10.36 25.14 22.90
N ARG A 179 11.20 24.10 22.99
CA ARG A 179 10.86 22.76 22.50
C ARG A 179 9.82 22.15 23.43
N LEU A 180 8.65 21.81 22.89
CA LEU A 180 7.57 21.15 23.63
C LEU A 180 7.75 19.63 23.61
N ALA A 181 8.00 19.06 22.42
CA ALA A 181 8.16 17.62 22.23
C ALA A 181 9.09 17.31 21.06
N ARG A 182 9.64 16.09 21.03
CA ARG A 182 10.48 15.57 19.94
C ARG A 182 10.30 14.06 19.83
N THR A 183 10.35 13.55 18.62
CA THR A 183 10.49 12.12 18.33
C THR A 183 11.56 11.91 17.25
N ASP A 184 12.29 10.80 17.36
CA ASP A 184 13.26 10.37 16.35
C ASP A 184 12.62 9.33 15.43
N LEU A 185 12.99 9.35 14.15
CA LEU A 185 12.42 8.58 13.06
C LEU A 185 13.43 7.53 12.63
N LYS A 186 13.20 6.27 13.01
CA LYS A 186 14.21 5.20 12.93
C LYS A 186 14.24 4.45 11.60
N GLU A 187 13.16 4.51 10.83
CA GLU A 187 12.94 3.66 9.65
C GLU A 187 12.95 4.48 8.35
N VAL A 188 13.57 5.67 8.35
CA VAL A 188 13.64 6.55 7.18
C VAL A 188 15.07 6.97 6.91
N ASP A 189 15.51 6.73 5.68
CA ASP A 189 16.86 7.03 5.21
C ASP A 189 16.93 8.40 4.52
N TYR A 190 15.81 8.89 4.02
CA TYR A 190 15.75 10.15 3.31
C TYR A 190 14.45 10.90 3.60
N VAL A 191 14.57 12.18 3.96
CA VAL A 191 13.44 13.09 4.13
C VAL A 191 13.66 14.30 3.23
N ASN A 192 12.66 14.69 2.45
CA ASN A 192 12.73 15.91 1.64
C ASN A 192 12.08 17.09 2.39
N ARG A 193 12.29 18.33 1.92
CA ARG A 193 11.76 19.53 2.59
C ARG A 193 10.22 19.62 2.61
N ALA A 194 9.55 18.93 1.71
CA ALA A 194 8.09 18.87 1.60
C ALA A 194 7.49 17.60 2.23
N SER A 195 8.31 16.75 2.85
CA SER A 195 7.89 15.44 3.39
C SER A 195 6.90 15.54 4.54
N VAL A 196 6.90 16.65 5.29
CA VAL A 196 6.05 16.84 6.47
C VAL A 196 4.84 17.68 6.12
N SER A 197 3.65 17.17 6.41
CA SER A 197 2.39 17.89 6.24
C SER A 197 1.55 17.82 7.51
N ARG A 198 0.93 18.94 7.90
CA ARG A 198 -0.12 18.92 8.93
C ARG A 198 -1.37 18.31 8.34
N VAL A 199 -1.99 17.38 9.08
CA VAL A 199 -3.23 16.72 8.69
C VAL A 199 -4.28 16.85 9.80
N ARG A 200 -5.53 16.50 9.49
CA ARG A 200 -6.64 16.52 10.45
C ARG A 200 -7.28 15.14 10.49
N VAL A 201 -6.75 14.25 11.33
CA VAL A 201 -7.36 12.95 11.62
C VAL A 201 -8.61 13.15 12.46
N GLU A 202 -8.49 13.93 13.54
CA GLU A 202 -9.59 14.32 14.41
C GLU A 202 -9.26 15.70 15.04
N PRO A 203 -10.22 16.41 15.67
CA PRO A 203 -10.03 17.82 16.04
C PRO A 203 -9.26 18.05 17.34
N SER A 204 -9.11 17.04 18.20
CA SER A 204 -8.56 17.18 19.55
C SER A 204 -7.05 17.25 19.54
N ASN A 205 -6.36 16.56 18.64
CA ASN A 205 -4.89 16.53 18.58
C ASN A 205 -4.35 17.26 17.33
N VAL A 206 -3.06 17.58 17.36
CA VAL A 206 -2.34 18.06 16.17
C VAL A 206 -1.66 16.87 15.51
N TRP A 207 -1.91 16.69 14.22
CA TRP A 207 -1.43 15.52 13.48
C TRP A 207 -0.50 15.91 12.35
N PHE A 208 0.47 15.04 12.07
CA PHE A 208 1.42 15.18 10.98
C PHE A 208 1.53 13.89 10.20
N THR A 209 1.59 13.98 8.88
CA THR A 209 2.18 12.92 8.06
C THR A 209 3.62 13.25 7.75
N LEU A 210 4.45 12.22 7.66
CA LEU A 210 5.79 12.31 7.08
C LEU A 210 5.99 11.19 6.07
N GLU A 211 6.37 11.55 4.86
CA GLU A 211 6.76 10.60 3.81
C GLU A 211 8.26 10.71 3.51
N GLY A 212 8.95 9.58 3.47
CA GLY A 212 10.39 9.53 3.21
C GLY A 212 10.80 8.35 2.35
N GLY A 213 12.09 8.28 2.04
CA GLY A 213 12.72 7.17 1.32
C GLY A 213 13.38 6.17 2.26
N VAL A 214 13.43 4.90 1.85
CA VAL A 214 14.18 3.82 2.50
C VAL A 214 14.98 3.09 1.43
N GLY A 215 16.29 3.05 1.59
CA GLY A 215 17.22 2.57 0.56
C GLY A 215 17.05 3.29 -0.78
N ALA A 216 17.34 2.59 -1.87
CA ALA A 216 17.31 3.17 -3.21
C ALA A 216 15.89 3.33 -3.80
N HIS A 217 14.93 2.52 -3.36
CA HIS A 217 13.61 2.39 -4.01
C HIS A 217 12.45 2.35 -3.02
N GLY A 218 12.69 2.11 -1.74
CA GLY A 218 11.64 2.02 -0.74
C GLY A 218 11.12 3.37 -0.28
N GLY A 219 9.95 3.34 0.36
CA GLY A 219 9.38 4.48 1.04
C GLY A 219 9.11 4.19 2.52
N ALA A 220 8.95 5.25 3.29
CA ALA A 220 8.46 5.22 4.65
C ALA A 220 7.33 6.23 4.82
N PHE A 221 6.34 5.87 5.62
CA PHE A 221 5.22 6.71 6.02
C PHE A 221 5.14 6.74 7.54
N TYR A 222 4.91 7.92 8.09
CA TYR A 222 4.63 8.12 9.50
C TYR A 222 3.36 8.94 9.67
N LEU A 223 2.50 8.51 10.60
CA LEU A 223 1.46 9.33 11.17
C LEU A 223 1.84 9.66 12.61
N LEU A 224 2.04 10.95 12.89
CA LEU A 224 2.47 11.44 14.19
C LEU A 224 1.37 12.26 14.84
N ARG A 225 1.21 12.11 16.15
CA ARG A 225 0.24 12.83 16.97
C ARG A 225 0.94 13.64 18.04
N PHE A 226 0.56 14.91 18.17
CA PHE A 226 0.91 15.78 19.28
C PHE A 226 -0.35 16.08 20.11
N ASP A 227 -0.34 15.66 21.37
CA ASP A 227 -1.50 15.75 22.28
C ASP A 227 -1.49 17.00 23.18
N GLY A 228 -0.58 17.94 22.90
CA GLY A 228 -0.32 19.11 23.73
C GLY A 228 0.87 18.93 24.68
N LYS A 229 1.30 17.69 24.94
CA LYS A 229 2.41 17.37 25.83
C LYS A 229 3.48 16.52 25.14
N GLU A 230 3.07 15.48 24.43
CA GLU A 230 3.97 14.50 23.81
C GLU A 230 3.72 14.39 22.31
N LEU A 231 4.80 14.17 21.56
CA LEU A 231 4.77 13.86 20.14
C LEU A 231 5.06 12.37 19.98
N ARG A 232 4.09 11.63 19.48
CA ARG A 232 4.15 10.18 19.35
C ARG A 232 4.00 9.75 17.90
N THR A 233 4.71 8.70 17.51
CA THR A 233 4.44 7.97 16.28
C THR A 233 3.27 7.03 16.54
N GLU A 234 2.13 7.31 15.92
CA GLU A 234 0.92 6.46 16.01
C GLU A 234 0.94 5.34 14.96
N VAL A 235 1.53 5.63 13.79
CA VAL A 235 1.78 4.64 12.73
C VAL A 235 3.14 4.92 12.12
N SER A 236 3.96 3.88 11.92
CA SER A 236 5.06 3.88 10.93
C SER A 236 4.86 2.70 9.99
N HIS A 237 5.20 2.90 8.71
CA HIS A 237 5.08 1.86 7.70
C HIS A 237 6.09 2.05 6.58
N GLY A 238 6.82 0.98 6.26
CA GLY A 238 7.77 0.94 5.15
C GLY A 238 7.32 -0.06 4.08
N ASN A 239 7.66 0.22 2.82
CA ASN A 239 7.51 -0.73 1.73
C ASN A 239 8.59 -0.48 0.65
N ALA A 240 8.75 -1.43 -0.27
CA ALA A 240 9.74 -1.44 -1.34
C ALA A 240 9.52 -0.39 -2.45
N LYS A 241 8.48 0.44 -2.33
CA LYS A 241 8.14 1.50 -3.27
C LYS A 241 7.76 2.79 -2.51
N PRO A 242 7.95 3.99 -3.08
CA PRO A 242 7.44 5.23 -2.49
C PRO A 242 5.91 5.28 -2.45
N GLY A 243 5.36 6.18 -1.63
CA GLY A 243 3.91 6.32 -1.45
C GLY A 243 3.33 5.24 -0.54
N THR A 244 4.02 4.91 0.55
CA THR A 244 3.70 3.77 1.41
C THR A 244 2.52 3.98 2.34
N GLY A 245 1.98 5.19 2.40
CA GLY A 245 0.78 5.49 3.18
C GLY A 245 0.03 6.69 2.64
N SER A 246 -1.26 6.76 2.97
CA SER A 246 -2.14 7.89 2.68
C SER A 246 -3.22 8.00 3.74
N LEU A 247 -3.96 9.12 3.74
CA LEU A 247 -5.11 9.31 4.63
C LEU A 247 -6.39 9.47 3.82
N ALA A 248 -7.46 8.80 4.24
CA ALA A 248 -8.80 9.00 3.68
C ALA A 248 -9.88 8.63 4.69
N ASP A 249 -11.04 9.27 4.59
CA ASP A 249 -12.26 8.87 5.30
C ASP A 249 -12.95 7.76 4.51
N LEU A 250 -12.80 6.52 4.96
CA LEU A 250 -13.26 5.33 4.24
C LEU A 250 -14.72 4.99 4.52
N ASN A 251 -15.22 5.29 5.72
CA ASN A 251 -16.57 4.97 6.18
C ASN A 251 -17.53 6.18 6.20
N GLY A 252 -17.04 7.39 5.96
CA GLY A 252 -17.81 8.63 5.91
C GLY A 252 -18.10 9.25 7.27
N ASP A 253 -17.34 8.90 8.33
CA ASP A 253 -17.58 9.41 9.68
C ASP A 253 -16.84 10.73 9.98
N GLY A 254 -16.06 11.24 9.02
CA GLY A 254 -15.29 12.48 9.14
C GLY A 254 -13.97 12.33 9.88
N ILE A 255 -13.61 11.13 10.32
CA ILE A 255 -12.27 10.78 10.82
C ILE A 255 -11.48 10.20 9.64
N LEU A 256 -10.20 10.57 9.55
CA LEU A 256 -9.33 10.00 8.51
C LEU A 256 -8.67 8.70 9.00
N GLU A 257 -8.72 7.65 8.19
CA GLU A 257 -7.95 6.43 8.37
C GLU A 257 -6.58 6.55 7.71
N ALA A 258 -5.58 5.89 8.29
CA ALA A 258 -4.33 5.66 7.60
C ALA A 258 -4.43 4.39 6.75
N ILE A 259 -4.22 4.53 5.45
CA ILE A 259 -4.17 3.45 4.47
C ILE A 259 -2.71 3.20 4.15
N LEU A 260 -2.20 2.06 4.55
CA LEU A 260 -0.80 1.67 4.42
C LEU A 260 -0.67 0.70 3.26
N ASP A 261 0.24 0.99 2.34
CA ASP A 261 0.55 0.10 1.21
C ASP A 261 1.26 -1.16 1.72
N ALA A 262 0.55 -2.27 1.78
CA ALA A 262 1.06 -3.58 2.18
C ALA A 262 1.23 -4.51 0.98
N SER A 263 1.36 -3.95 -0.23
CA SER A 263 1.52 -4.72 -1.46
C SER A 263 2.84 -5.47 -1.47
N ASP A 264 2.83 -6.69 -2.00
CA ASP A 264 4.05 -7.44 -2.30
C ASP A 264 4.54 -7.05 -3.70
N TYR A 265 5.66 -6.34 -3.76
CA TYR A 265 6.30 -5.92 -5.01
C TYR A 265 7.32 -6.95 -5.55
N TYR A 266 7.55 -8.05 -4.84
CA TYR A 266 8.53 -9.08 -5.18
C TYR A 266 7.88 -10.40 -5.59
N VAL A 267 6.66 -10.34 -6.14
CA VAL A 267 5.99 -11.53 -6.70
C VAL A 267 6.90 -12.23 -7.71
N PHE A 268 7.50 -11.49 -8.64
CA PHE A 268 8.63 -11.97 -9.46
C PHE A 268 9.93 -11.25 -9.06
N ALA A 269 9.95 -9.94 -9.29
CA ALA A 269 10.97 -9.01 -8.81
C ALA A 269 10.43 -7.58 -8.93
N TYR A 270 10.91 -6.67 -8.08
CA TYR A 270 10.41 -5.29 -8.05
C TYR A 270 10.42 -4.59 -9.43
N ALA A 271 11.42 -4.89 -10.27
CA ALA A 271 11.60 -4.28 -11.59
C ALA A 271 10.60 -4.79 -12.65
N THR A 272 9.92 -5.91 -12.41
CA THR A 272 8.97 -6.50 -13.37
C THR A 272 7.60 -5.81 -13.36
N GLY A 273 7.30 -5.05 -12.31
CA GLY A 273 5.99 -4.42 -12.09
C GLY A 273 4.90 -5.39 -11.63
N VAL A 274 5.13 -6.70 -11.67
CA VAL A 274 4.20 -7.72 -11.15
C VAL A 274 4.20 -7.63 -9.63
N SER A 275 3.03 -7.34 -9.06
CA SER A 275 2.85 -7.15 -7.63
C SER A 275 1.57 -7.83 -7.15
N LEU A 276 1.37 -7.91 -5.84
CA LEU A 276 0.11 -8.33 -5.23
C LEU A 276 -0.39 -7.17 -4.39
N TYR A 277 -1.34 -6.39 -4.93
CA TYR A 277 -1.89 -5.26 -4.21
C TYR A 277 -2.48 -5.68 -2.86
N ASN A 278 -2.04 -5.00 -1.79
CA ASN A 278 -2.61 -5.13 -0.46
C ASN A 278 -2.52 -3.80 0.28
N ALA A 279 -3.44 -3.61 1.22
CA ALA A 279 -3.47 -2.46 2.09
C ALA A 279 -3.75 -2.90 3.53
N VAL A 280 -3.18 -2.17 4.49
CA VAL A 280 -3.56 -2.23 5.90
C VAL A 280 -4.24 -0.91 6.25
N VAL A 281 -5.40 -0.98 6.89
CA VAL A 281 -6.16 0.20 7.29
C VAL A 281 -6.10 0.36 8.80
N MET A 282 -5.64 1.51 9.25
CA MET A 282 -5.59 1.89 10.65
C MET A 282 -6.61 3.00 10.92
N ARG A 283 -7.47 2.80 11.92
CA ARG A 283 -8.49 3.76 12.36
C ARG A 283 -8.16 4.30 13.74
N TRP A 284 -8.47 5.56 13.98
CA TRP A 284 -8.42 6.13 15.33
C TRP A 284 -9.60 5.65 16.19
N ASP A 285 -9.34 5.02 17.34
CA ASP A 285 -10.37 4.55 18.28
C ASP A 285 -10.74 5.56 19.39
N GLY A 286 -10.18 6.77 19.33
CA GLY A 286 -10.26 7.78 20.39
C GLY A 286 -9.00 7.87 21.26
N THR A 287 -8.17 6.81 21.26
CA THR A 287 -6.96 6.70 22.10
C THR A 287 -5.70 6.36 21.29
N ARG A 288 -5.81 5.49 20.28
CA ARG A 288 -4.71 5.05 19.43
C ARG A 288 -5.21 4.64 18.05
N MET A 289 -4.28 4.48 17.12
CA MET A 289 -4.57 3.84 15.83
C MET A 289 -4.69 2.33 16.01
N VAL A 290 -5.78 1.74 15.51
CA VAL A 290 -6.08 0.30 15.54
C VAL A 290 -6.36 -0.22 14.14
N GLU A 291 -5.90 -1.43 13.86
CA GLU A 291 -6.12 -2.07 12.55
C GLU A 291 -7.60 -2.45 12.38
N VAL A 292 -8.17 -2.10 11.22
CA VAL A 292 -9.49 -2.56 10.80
C VAL A 292 -9.33 -3.83 9.99
N LYS A 293 -10.05 -4.89 10.38
CA LYS A 293 -10.03 -6.21 9.71
C LYS A 293 -11.41 -6.59 9.23
N LEU A 294 -11.45 -7.33 8.13
CA LEU A 294 -12.68 -8.01 7.72
C LEU A 294 -13.13 -8.98 8.81
N ALA A 295 -14.41 -8.94 9.16
CA ALA A 295 -14.97 -9.79 10.19
C ALA A 295 -16.37 -10.28 9.80
N LYS A 296 -16.72 -11.52 10.17
CA LYS A 296 -18.11 -11.97 10.02
C LYS A 296 -18.98 -11.27 11.04
N LEU A 297 -20.21 -10.95 10.65
CA LEU A 297 -21.16 -10.30 11.55
C LEU A 297 -21.62 -11.28 12.65
N PRO A 298 -21.94 -10.77 13.86
CA PRO A 298 -22.43 -11.60 14.95
C PRO A 298 -23.77 -12.27 14.61
N ALA A 299 -24.10 -13.35 15.32
CA ALA A 299 -25.35 -14.08 15.12
C ALA A 299 -26.61 -13.24 15.38
N SER A 300 -26.48 -12.13 16.13
CA SER A 300 -27.54 -11.17 16.39
C SER A 300 -27.83 -10.21 15.23
N ALA A 301 -26.97 -10.15 14.21
CA ALA A 301 -27.19 -9.29 13.04
C ALA A 301 -28.41 -9.78 12.23
N PRO A 302 -29.14 -8.88 11.54
CA PRO A 302 -30.23 -9.26 10.64
C PRO A 302 -29.78 -10.33 9.64
N SER A 303 -30.56 -11.39 9.49
CA SER A 303 -30.15 -12.60 8.76
C SER A 303 -29.69 -12.33 7.33
N GLU A 304 -30.41 -11.46 6.62
CA GLU A 304 -30.07 -11.10 5.23
C GLU A 304 -28.78 -10.28 5.15
N LEU A 305 -28.61 -9.28 6.02
CA LEU A 305 -27.38 -8.49 6.11
C LEU A 305 -26.20 -9.41 6.44
N LYS A 306 -26.34 -10.26 7.45
CA LYS A 306 -25.33 -11.24 7.85
C LYS A 306 -24.93 -12.14 6.68
N ARG A 307 -25.90 -12.70 5.97
CA ARG A 307 -25.66 -13.58 4.82
C ARG A 307 -24.83 -12.90 3.74
N VAL A 308 -25.19 -11.67 3.36
CA VAL A 308 -24.51 -10.93 2.28
C VAL A 308 -23.12 -10.48 2.72
N THR A 309 -22.99 -9.90 3.92
CA THR A 309 -21.69 -9.43 4.44
C THR A 309 -20.73 -10.60 4.64
N ASP A 310 -21.15 -11.68 5.31
CA ASP A 310 -20.30 -12.85 5.53
C ASP A 310 -19.87 -13.49 4.21
N ARG A 311 -20.73 -13.50 3.19
CA ARG A 311 -20.36 -13.97 1.85
C ARG A 311 -19.31 -13.07 1.21
N GLY A 312 -19.44 -11.75 1.33
CA GLY A 312 -18.42 -10.80 0.87
C GLY A 312 -17.07 -11.04 1.55
N VAL A 313 -17.08 -11.23 2.87
CA VAL A 313 -15.88 -11.55 3.66
C VAL A 313 -15.26 -12.89 3.23
N ASP A 314 -16.07 -13.94 3.05
CA ASP A 314 -15.60 -15.25 2.60
C ASP A 314 -14.95 -15.18 1.21
N LEU A 315 -15.56 -14.45 0.27
CA LEU A 315 -15.02 -14.23 -1.08
C LEU A 315 -13.70 -13.46 -1.03
N ALA A 316 -13.65 -12.36 -0.28
CA ALA A 316 -12.45 -11.54 -0.11
C ALA A 316 -11.28 -12.34 0.48
N ASN A 317 -11.51 -13.10 1.54
CA ASN A 317 -10.51 -13.98 2.16
C ASN A 317 -10.04 -15.10 1.21
N ALA A 318 -10.89 -15.52 0.28
CA ALA A 318 -10.51 -16.46 -0.78
C ALA A 318 -9.70 -15.81 -1.93
N GLY A 319 -9.52 -14.49 -1.94
CA GLY A 319 -8.89 -13.74 -3.03
C GLY A 319 -9.84 -13.42 -4.19
N LEU A 320 -11.15 -13.67 -4.06
CA LEU A 320 -12.17 -13.39 -5.06
C LEU A 320 -12.67 -11.94 -4.95
N TRP A 321 -11.74 -10.98 -5.03
CA TRP A 321 -12.01 -9.55 -4.77
C TRP A 321 -12.98 -8.92 -5.76
N LYS A 322 -12.98 -9.34 -7.03
CA LYS A 322 -13.98 -8.91 -8.02
C LYS A 322 -15.41 -9.28 -7.58
N ASP A 323 -15.62 -10.54 -7.19
CA ASP A 323 -16.93 -11.04 -6.76
C ASP A 323 -17.34 -10.42 -5.41
N ALA A 324 -16.41 -10.29 -4.46
CA ALA A 324 -16.66 -9.61 -3.19
C ALA A 324 -17.04 -8.13 -3.39
N GLY A 325 -16.33 -7.43 -4.30
CA GLY A 325 -16.61 -6.05 -4.68
C GLY A 325 -18.02 -5.86 -5.24
N GLY A 326 -18.54 -6.86 -5.95
CA GLY A 326 -19.92 -6.86 -6.46
C GLY A 326 -21.01 -6.86 -5.37
N LEU A 327 -20.67 -7.16 -4.12
CA LEU A 327 -21.62 -7.17 -2.99
C LEU A 327 -21.62 -5.86 -2.18
N VAL A 328 -20.66 -4.96 -2.40
CA VAL A 328 -20.45 -3.76 -1.57
C VAL A 328 -21.70 -2.88 -1.46
N ASP A 329 -22.39 -2.61 -2.58
CA ASP A 329 -23.57 -1.73 -2.57
C ASP A 329 -24.75 -2.37 -1.84
N GLN A 330 -24.90 -3.69 -1.94
CA GLN A 330 -25.91 -4.44 -1.22
C GLN A 330 -25.63 -4.42 0.29
N ILE A 331 -24.38 -4.63 0.70
CA ILE A 331 -23.96 -4.55 2.12
C ILE A 331 -24.28 -3.16 2.68
N LYS A 332 -23.91 -2.10 1.96
CA LYS A 332 -24.19 -0.72 2.39
C LYS A 332 -25.68 -0.42 2.51
N THR A 333 -26.48 -0.91 1.56
CA THR A 333 -27.94 -0.69 1.55
C THR A 333 -28.60 -1.39 2.73
N LEU A 334 -28.28 -2.67 2.96
CA LEU A 334 -28.85 -3.46 4.05
C LEU A 334 -28.31 -3.05 5.43
N GLY A 335 -27.06 -2.59 5.47
CA GLY A 335 -26.28 -2.31 6.68
C GLY A 335 -26.09 -0.83 6.97
N ALA A 336 -26.94 0.07 6.46
CA ALA A 336 -26.75 1.51 6.57
C ALA A 336 -26.56 2.02 8.02
N SER A 337 -27.10 1.31 9.01
CA SER A 337 -26.93 1.61 10.44
C SER A 337 -25.98 0.64 11.18
N ASN A 338 -25.38 -0.34 10.50
CA ASN A 338 -24.48 -1.33 11.08
C ASN A 338 -23.03 -0.98 10.73
N GLN A 339 -22.29 -0.47 11.71
CA GLN A 339 -20.91 -0.01 11.53
C GLN A 339 -19.94 -1.12 11.12
N GLU A 340 -20.10 -2.35 11.63
CA GLU A 340 -19.26 -3.49 11.25
C GLU A 340 -19.43 -3.82 9.76
N ALA A 341 -20.67 -3.87 9.29
CA ALA A 341 -20.98 -4.13 7.89
C ALA A 341 -20.43 -3.03 6.95
N LEU A 342 -20.51 -1.77 7.38
CA LEU A 342 -19.96 -0.64 6.61
C LEU A 342 -18.43 -0.71 6.53
N TRP A 343 -17.75 -1.17 7.59
CA TRP A 343 -16.31 -1.40 7.57
C TRP A 343 -15.91 -2.53 6.63
N ASP A 344 -16.61 -3.66 6.66
CA ASP A 344 -16.37 -4.76 5.71
C ASP A 344 -16.54 -4.28 4.27
N ALA A 345 -17.62 -3.54 3.99
CA ALA A 345 -17.86 -2.98 2.67
C ALA A 345 -16.77 -1.99 2.24
N ALA A 346 -16.25 -1.16 3.16
CA ALA A 346 -15.19 -0.21 2.88
C ALA A 346 -13.86 -0.91 2.54
N LEU A 347 -13.46 -1.92 3.33
CA LEU A 347 -12.26 -2.71 3.08
C LEU A 347 -12.36 -3.51 1.78
N ILE A 348 -13.47 -4.21 1.55
CA ILE A 348 -13.70 -4.95 0.31
C ILE A 348 -13.57 -4.02 -0.91
N ARG A 349 -14.20 -2.84 -0.85
CA ARG A 349 -14.11 -1.84 -1.92
C ARG A 349 -12.68 -1.38 -2.16
N LEU A 350 -11.92 -1.08 -1.11
CA LEU A 350 -10.53 -0.62 -1.20
C LEU A 350 -9.66 -1.65 -1.93
N HIS A 351 -9.70 -2.92 -1.48
CA HIS A 351 -8.90 -3.99 -2.09
C HIS A 351 -9.35 -4.35 -3.50
N ALA A 352 -10.67 -4.41 -3.74
CA ALA A 352 -11.21 -4.68 -5.08
C ALA A 352 -10.81 -3.58 -6.07
N ALA A 353 -10.88 -2.30 -5.67
CA ALA A 353 -10.47 -1.18 -6.51
C ALA A 353 -8.96 -1.20 -6.80
N GLY A 354 -8.11 -1.38 -5.77
CA GLY A 354 -6.66 -1.42 -5.97
C GLY A 354 -6.21 -2.55 -6.90
N ARG A 355 -6.81 -3.75 -6.76
CA ARG A 355 -6.54 -4.88 -7.65
C ARG A 355 -7.09 -4.66 -9.07
N ALA A 356 -8.25 -4.01 -9.20
CA ALA A 356 -8.78 -3.63 -10.51
C ALA A 356 -7.88 -2.63 -11.23
N GLU A 357 -7.29 -1.65 -10.53
CA GLU A 357 -6.31 -0.73 -11.12
C GLU A 357 -5.03 -1.47 -11.54
N GLN A 358 -4.54 -2.41 -10.73
CA GLN A 358 -3.39 -3.24 -11.09
C GLN A 358 -3.64 -4.02 -12.39
N VAL A 359 -4.83 -4.59 -12.55
CA VAL A 359 -5.24 -5.28 -13.80
C VAL A 359 -5.22 -4.37 -15.02
N LYS A 360 -5.30 -3.04 -14.88
CA LYS A 360 -5.18 -2.11 -16.02
C LYS A 360 -3.74 -1.90 -16.46
N LEU A 361 -2.78 -1.99 -15.54
CA LEU A 361 -1.35 -1.84 -15.82
C LEU A 361 -0.80 -3.04 -16.59
N LYS A 362 -1.36 -4.24 -16.36
CA LYS A 362 -1.09 -5.48 -17.10
C LYS A 362 0.40 -5.87 -17.21
N PRO A 363 1.25 -5.73 -16.18
CA PRO A 363 2.63 -6.22 -16.25
C PRO A 363 2.69 -7.72 -16.55
N TYR A 364 1.77 -8.51 -15.99
CA TYR A 364 1.61 -9.93 -16.35
C TYR A 364 0.13 -10.35 -16.23
N PRO A 365 -0.65 -10.25 -17.33
CA PRO A 365 -2.11 -10.31 -17.29
C PRO A 365 -2.74 -11.55 -16.64
N ILE A 366 -2.08 -12.71 -16.70
CA ILE A 366 -2.63 -13.92 -16.06
C ILE A 366 -2.67 -13.73 -14.55
N LEU A 367 -1.52 -13.39 -13.94
CA LEU A 367 -1.41 -13.29 -12.49
C LEU A 367 -2.14 -12.06 -11.94
N ASP A 368 -2.16 -10.94 -12.68
CA ASP A 368 -2.94 -9.76 -12.30
C ASP A 368 -4.44 -10.10 -12.18
N ASN A 369 -4.99 -10.85 -13.15
CA ASN A 369 -6.40 -11.28 -13.10
C ASN A 369 -6.64 -12.33 -12.00
N VAL A 370 -5.70 -13.26 -11.79
CA VAL A 370 -5.78 -14.24 -10.68
C VAL A 370 -5.81 -13.52 -9.33
N PHE A 371 -4.96 -12.52 -9.13
CA PHE A 371 -4.94 -11.72 -7.90
C PHE A 371 -6.20 -10.87 -7.73
N TYR A 372 -6.81 -10.39 -8.81
CA TYR A 372 -8.11 -9.74 -8.71
C TYR A 372 -9.27 -10.73 -8.43
N GLY A 373 -9.05 -12.03 -8.65
CA GLY A 373 -10.06 -13.07 -8.55
C GLY A 373 -10.87 -13.27 -9.83
N ASP A 374 -10.44 -12.69 -10.95
CA ASP A 374 -11.10 -12.78 -12.25
C ASP A 374 -10.53 -13.93 -13.10
N TYR A 375 -10.72 -15.17 -12.62
CA TYR A 375 -10.21 -16.36 -13.28
C TYR A 375 -10.66 -16.52 -14.74
N PRO A 376 -11.92 -16.20 -15.13
CA PRO A 376 -12.30 -16.19 -16.53
C PRO A 376 -11.43 -15.26 -17.38
N ALA A 377 -11.16 -14.04 -16.92
CA ALA A 377 -10.28 -13.11 -17.63
C ALA A 377 -8.82 -13.60 -17.69
N ALA A 378 -8.34 -14.29 -16.65
CA ALA A 378 -7.02 -14.93 -16.69
C ALA A 378 -6.96 -16.02 -17.78
N VAL A 379 -7.99 -16.87 -17.88
CA VAL A 379 -8.10 -17.91 -18.92
C VAL A 379 -8.22 -17.28 -20.31
N ASP A 380 -8.93 -16.16 -20.46
CA ASP A 380 -9.08 -15.48 -21.76
C ASP A 380 -7.73 -15.02 -22.35
N VAL A 381 -6.74 -14.72 -21.51
CA VAL A 381 -5.35 -14.48 -21.98
C VAL A 381 -4.77 -15.73 -22.64
N MET A 382 -5.04 -16.90 -22.06
CA MET A 382 -4.54 -18.20 -22.53
C MET A 382 -5.21 -18.66 -23.82
N ARG A 383 -6.46 -18.25 -24.08
CA ARG A 383 -7.24 -18.62 -25.28
C ARG A 383 -6.61 -18.21 -26.61
N ARG A 384 -5.58 -17.36 -26.59
CA ARG A 384 -4.79 -16.99 -27.76
C ARG A 384 -3.90 -18.13 -28.27
N TYR A 385 -3.76 -19.20 -27.49
CA TYR A 385 -2.87 -20.31 -27.75
C TYR A 385 -3.64 -21.63 -27.77
N SER A 386 -3.14 -22.59 -28.53
CA SER A 386 -3.66 -23.96 -28.50
C SER A 386 -3.36 -24.64 -27.15
N ALA A 387 -4.12 -25.68 -26.83
CA ALA A 387 -3.84 -26.52 -25.66
C ALA A 387 -2.39 -27.03 -25.65
N ALA A 388 -1.85 -27.43 -26.80
CA ALA A 388 -0.47 -27.89 -26.92
C ALA A 388 0.54 -26.81 -26.53
N GLN A 389 0.36 -25.57 -27.01
CA GLN A 389 1.24 -24.45 -26.68
C GLN A 389 1.14 -24.06 -25.20
N ILE A 390 -0.04 -24.09 -24.60
CA ILE A 390 -0.25 -23.73 -23.18
C ILE A 390 0.54 -24.66 -22.26
N PHE A 391 0.50 -25.97 -22.54
CA PHE A 391 1.10 -27.02 -21.70
C PHE A 391 2.52 -27.43 -22.16
N ASP A 392 3.09 -26.72 -23.14
CA ASP A 392 4.46 -26.94 -23.58
C ASP A 392 5.48 -26.39 -22.57
N ARG A 393 6.68 -27.00 -22.50
CA ARG A 393 7.77 -26.54 -21.64
C ARG A 393 8.24 -25.12 -21.98
N ARG A 394 8.15 -24.74 -23.25
CA ARG A 394 8.46 -23.40 -23.78
C ARG A 394 7.18 -22.65 -24.11
N THR A 395 6.19 -22.73 -23.22
CA THR A 395 4.91 -22.05 -23.40
C THR A 395 5.11 -20.54 -23.64
N PRO A 396 4.41 -19.95 -24.64
CA PRO A 396 4.47 -18.51 -24.90
C PRO A 396 3.83 -17.67 -23.80
N LEU A 397 3.20 -18.31 -22.81
CA LEU A 397 2.72 -17.66 -21.58
C LEU A 397 3.87 -17.30 -20.63
N VAL A 398 5.06 -17.86 -20.82
CA VAL A 398 6.24 -17.64 -19.98
C VAL A 398 7.39 -17.07 -20.80
N VAL A 399 7.78 -17.77 -21.87
CA VAL A 399 8.95 -17.40 -22.68
C VAL A 399 8.76 -16.01 -23.30
N SER A 400 9.80 -15.18 -23.21
CA SER A 400 9.78 -13.79 -23.68
C SER A 400 8.75 -12.90 -23.00
N THR A 401 8.38 -13.24 -21.76
CA THR A 401 7.55 -12.41 -20.87
C THR A 401 8.33 -12.10 -19.59
N VAL A 402 7.80 -11.22 -18.74
CA VAL A 402 8.37 -10.94 -17.41
C VAL A 402 8.33 -12.14 -16.45
N ALA A 403 7.63 -13.23 -16.81
CA ALA A 403 7.59 -14.47 -16.04
C ALA A 403 8.74 -15.45 -16.38
N GLU A 404 9.52 -15.19 -17.44
CA GLU A 404 10.68 -16.04 -17.80
C GLU A 404 11.74 -15.96 -16.68
N GLY A 405 12.09 -17.12 -16.11
CA GLY A 405 12.95 -17.22 -14.93
C GLY A 405 12.23 -17.05 -13.58
N ALA A 406 10.92 -16.80 -13.58
CA ALA A 406 10.08 -16.69 -12.38
C ALA A 406 8.96 -17.77 -12.36
N GLU A 407 9.18 -18.91 -13.02
CA GLU A 407 8.18 -19.95 -13.23
C GLU A 407 7.73 -20.58 -11.91
N GLU A 408 8.63 -20.70 -10.93
CA GLU A 408 8.32 -21.22 -9.60
C GLU A 408 7.37 -20.29 -8.85
N GLN A 409 7.67 -18.98 -8.83
CA GLN A 409 6.84 -17.98 -8.19
C GLN A 409 5.46 -17.89 -8.86
N LEU A 410 5.43 -17.90 -10.19
CA LEU A 410 4.19 -17.93 -10.97
C LEU A 410 3.34 -19.15 -10.65
N ALA A 411 3.95 -20.34 -10.63
CA ALA A 411 3.24 -21.57 -10.33
C ALA A 411 2.68 -21.56 -8.89
N ASN A 412 3.51 -21.23 -7.90
CA ASN A 412 3.12 -21.19 -6.49
C ASN A 412 1.98 -20.19 -6.25
N ALA A 413 2.14 -18.94 -6.71
CA ALA A 413 1.13 -17.91 -6.54
C ALA A 413 -0.22 -18.28 -7.19
N SER A 414 -0.18 -18.89 -8.38
CA SER A 414 -1.38 -19.34 -9.10
C SER A 414 -2.06 -20.51 -8.39
N ILE A 415 -1.29 -21.50 -7.92
CA ILE A 415 -1.80 -22.67 -7.20
C ILE A 415 -2.46 -22.25 -5.89
N ASP A 416 -1.79 -21.40 -5.11
CA ASP A 416 -2.27 -20.95 -3.81
C ASP A 416 -3.55 -20.13 -3.94
N ALA A 417 -3.57 -19.16 -4.85
CA ALA A 417 -4.77 -18.35 -5.11
C ALA A 417 -5.94 -19.22 -5.57
N ALA A 418 -5.73 -20.07 -6.59
CA ALA A 418 -6.79 -20.92 -7.13
C ALA A 418 -7.33 -21.91 -6.09
N THR A 419 -6.47 -22.44 -5.23
CA THR A 419 -6.88 -23.35 -4.15
C THR A 419 -7.83 -22.67 -3.16
N ARG A 420 -7.52 -21.44 -2.73
CA ARG A 420 -8.42 -20.66 -1.86
C ARG A 420 -9.74 -20.33 -2.57
N ALA A 421 -9.69 -19.91 -3.83
CA ALA A 421 -10.88 -19.62 -4.62
C ALA A 421 -11.81 -20.82 -4.75
N ILE A 422 -11.28 -21.99 -5.10
CA ILE A 422 -12.03 -23.25 -5.26
C ILE A 422 -12.71 -23.67 -3.95
N ALA A 423 -12.06 -23.45 -2.81
CA ALA A 423 -12.64 -23.79 -1.50
C ALA A 423 -13.95 -23.02 -1.21
N VAL A 424 -14.10 -21.81 -1.75
CA VAL A 424 -15.27 -20.94 -1.55
C VAL A 424 -16.24 -20.95 -2.74
N LYS A 425 -15.76 -21.36 -3.93
CA LYS A 425 -16.51 -21.45 -5.19
C LYS A 425 -16.09 -22.72 -5.97
N PRO A 426 -16.56 -23.92 -5.55
CA PRO A 426 -16.13 -25.20 -6.12
C PRO A 426 -16.63 -25.46 -7.54
N ASP A 427 -17.51 -24.61 -8.06
CA ASP A 427 -18.02 -24.61 -9.42
C ASP A 427 -17.24 -23.65 -10.36
N LEU A 428 -16.17 -23.00 -9.88
CA LEU A 428 -15.35 -22.09 -10.67
C LEU A 428 -14.38 -22.83 -11.60
N ALA A 429 -14.89 -23.30 -12.75
CA ALA A 429 -14.12 -24.06 -13.75
C ALA A 429 -12.78 -23.41 -14.13
N ALA A 430 -12.77 -22.09 -14.35
CA ALA A 430 -11.56 -21.36 -14.72
C ALA A 430 -10.45 -21.40 -13.64
N ALA A 431 -10.81 -21.47 -12.35
CA ALA A 431 -9.82 -21.60 -11.28
C ALA A 431 -9.18 -22.99 -11.27
N TYR A 432 -9.95 -24.04 -11.53
CA TYR A 432 -9.40 -25.37 -11.74
C TYR A 432 -8.43 -25.39 -12.93
N PHE A 433 -8.79 -24.78 -14.07
CA PHE A 433 -7.92 -24.72 -15.23
C PHE A 433 -6.58 -24.01 -14.93
N ILE A 434 -6.64 -22.84 -14.28
CA ILE A 434 -5.43 -22.09 -13.89
C ILE A 434 -4.56 -22.90 -12.93
N ARG A 435 -5.15 -23.55 -11.91
CA ARG A 435 -4.39 -24.40 -10.98
C ARG A 435 -3.74 -25.59 -11.69
N GLY A 436 -4.46 -26.24 -12.60
CA GLY A 436 -3.96 -27.35 -13.39
C GLY A 436 -2.80 -26.95 -14.30
N TRP A 437 -2.91 -25.81 -14.98
CA TRP A 437 -1.81 -25.24 -15.77
C TRP A 437 -0.59 -24.95 -14.91
N ALA A 438 -0.76 -24.29 -13.77
CA ALA A 438 0.34 -23.95 -12.86
C ALA A 438 1.03 -25.20 -12.28
N ARG A 439 0.28 -26.25 -11.92
CA ARG A 439 0.82 -27.55 -11.49
C ARG A 439 1.63 -28.24 -12.58
N ASN A 440 1.20 -28.14 -13.84
CA ASN A 440 1.96 -28.66 -14.96
C ASN A 440 3.25 -27.86 -15.19
N LEU A 441 3.19 -26.53 -15.10
CA LEU A 441 4.35 -25.65 -15.20
C LEU A 441 5.42 -26.01 -14.15
N ASP A 442 5.03 -26.18 -12.89
CA ASP A 442 5.95 -26.60 -11.83
C ASP A 442 6.54 -28.00 -12.09
N ALA A 443 5.73 -28.96 -12.55
CA ALA A 443 6.23 -30.29 -12.90
C ALA A 443 7.28 -30.23 -14.03
N LEU A 444 7.00 -29.51 -15.12
CA LEU A 444 7.91 -29.38 -16.26
C LEU A 444 9.23 -28.68 -15.89
N ARG A 445 9.17 -27.64 -15.03
CA ARG A 445 10.35 -26.95 -14.50
C ARG A 445 11.28 -27.92 -13.77
N GLN A 446 10.71 -28.83 -12.98
CA GLN A 446 11.44 -29.87 -12.26
C GLN A 446 11.80 -31.09 -13.13
N ASN A 447 11.59 -31.01 -14.45
CA ASN A 447 11.81 -32.12 -15.39
C ASN A 447 11.03 -33.40 -15.02
N ARG A 448 9.85 -33.23 -14.42
CA ARG A 448 8.91 -34.31 -14.07
C ARG A 448 7.91 -34.54 -15.21
N PRO A 449 7.35 -35.76 -15.33
CA PRO A 449 6.24 -36.00 -16.24
C PRO A 449 5.02 -35.15 -15.87
N VAL A 450 4.04 -35.08 -16.80
CA VAL A 450 2.77 -34.39 -16.59
C VAL A 450 2.17 -34.78 -15.23
N SER A 451 1.86 -33.77 -14.42
CA SER A 451 1.32 -33.97 -13.09
C SER A 451 -0.06 -34.63 -13.14
N GLN A 452 -0.25 -35.71 -12.38
CA GLN A 452 -1.57 -36.34 -12.19
C GLN A 452 -2.58 -35.33 -11.64
N GLU A 453 -2.13 -34.47 -10.73
CA GLU A 453 -2.95 -33.39 -10.16
C GLU A 453 -3.32 -32.34 -11.20
N ALA A 454 -2.40 -32.02 -12.12
CA ALA A 454 -2.69 -31.12 -13.23
C ALA A 454 -3.79 -31.68 -14.14
N LEU A 455 -3.71 -32.96 -14.51
CA LEU A 455 -4.79 -33.59 -15.29
C LEU A 455 -6.11 -33.57 -14.51
N ALA A 456 -6.10 -33.91 -13.22
CA ALA A 456 -7.31 -33.94 -12.41
C ALA A 456 -8.02 -32.57 -12.39
N ASP A 457 -7.25 -31.49 -12.21
CA ASP A 457 -7.79 -30.13 -12.24
C ASP A 457 -8.33 -29.73 -13.61
N VAL A 458 -7.57 -29.96 -14.69
CA VAL A 458 -8.00 -29.60 -16.05
C VAL A 458 -9.23 -30.43 -16.47
N SER A 459 -9.29 -31.70 -16.06
CA SER A 459 -10.45 -32.57 -16.27
C SER A 459 -11.67 -32.04 -15.51
N LYS A 460 -11.49 -31.58 -14.26
CA LYS A 460 -12.58 -30.98 -13.49
C LYS A 460 -13.08 -29.68 -14.11
N ALA A 461 -12.18 -28.86 -14.66
CA ALA A 461 -12.57 -27.66 -15.40
C ALA A 461 -13.44 -28.01 -16.62
N ALA A 462 -13.06 -29.05 -17.38
CA ALA A 462 -13.83 -29.53 -18.52
C ALA A 462 -15.19 -30.14 -18.10
N GLU A 463 -15.26 -30.83 -16.97
CA GLU A 463 -16.52 -31.35 -16.41
C GLU A 463 -17.48 -30.22 -16.01
N LEU A 464 -16.97 -29.18 -15.35
CA LEU A 464 -17.76 -28.04 -14.89
C LEU A 464 -18.22 -27.13 -16.05
N ALA A 465 -17.44 -27.08 -17.13
CA ALA A 465 -17.75 -26.28 -18.32
C ALA A 465 -17.55 -27.11 -19.61
N PRO A 466 -18.44 -28.08 -19.90
CA PRO A 466 -18.28 -29.05 -21.00
C PRO A 466 -18.35 -28.41 -22.39
N SER A 467 -18.94 -27.23 -22.51
CA SER A 467 -18.95 -26.44 -23.75
C SER A 467 -17.67 -25.64 -23.98
N ASP A 468 -16.76 -25.57 -23.00
CA ASP A 468 -15.50 -24.86 -23.15
C ASP A 468 -14.49 -25.73 -23.90
N ARG A 469 -14.31 -25.39 -25.18
CA ARG A 469 -13.41 -26.11 -26.08
C ARG A 469 -11.97 -26.15 -25.57
N LEU A 470 -11.46 -25.06 -24.97
CA LEU A 470 -10.08 -25.04 -24.47
C LEU A 470 -9.90 -26.08 -23.36
N PHE A 471 -10.83 -26.16 -22.41
CA PHE A 471 -10.72 -27.08 -21.28
C PHE A 471 -10.77 -28.54 -21.73
N SER A 472 -11.73 -28.87 -22.61
CA SER A 472 -11.86 -30.23 -23.14
C SER A 472 -10.64 -30.67 -23.98
N GLU A 473 -10.10 -29.79 -24.84
CA GLU A 473 -8.89 -30.08 -25.63
C GLU A 473 -7.65 -30.24 -24.74
N SER A 474 -7.49 -29.42 -23.71
CA SER A 474 -6.40 -29.55 -22.74
C SER A 474 -6.48 -30.84 -21.93
N ALA A 475 -7.67 -31.24 -21.47
CA ALA A 475 -7.85 -32.51 -20.77
C ALA A 475 -7.50 -33.72 -21.67
N ALA A 476 -7.93 -33.69 -22.94
CA ALA A 476 -7.62 -34.72 -23.91
C ALA A 476 -6.12 -34.76 -24.28
N LEU A 477 -5.45 -33.62 -24.31
CA LEU A 477 -4.00 -33.53 -24.51
C LEU A 477 -3.24 -34.19 -23.35
N LEU A 478 -3.52 -33.77 -22.11
CA LEU A 478 -2.81 -34.25 -20.93
C LEU A 478 -3.08 -35.74 -20.63
N THR A 479 -4.23 -36.26 -21.05
CA THR A 479 -4.52 -37.71 -21.00
C THR A 479 -3.63 -38.50 -21.97
N ARG A 480 -3.38 -37.99 -23.18
CA ARG A 480 -2.58 -38.66 -24.22
C ARG A 480 -1.07 -38.59 -23.99
N GLY A 481 -0.59 -37.58 -23.26
CA GLY A 481 0.83 -37.41 -22.94
C GLY A 481 1.33 -38.28 -21.78
N ARG A 482 0.54 -39.28 -21.35
CA ARG A 482 0.89 -40.25 -20.31
C ARG A 482 1.61 -41.46 -20.86
#